data_AF-A0A2N1UKU9-F1
#
_entry.id   AF-A0A2N1UKU9-F1
#
_cell.length_a   1.000
_cell.length_b   1.000
_cell.length_c   1.000
_cell.angle_alpha   90.00
_cell.angle_beta   90.00
_cell.angle_gamma   90.00
#
_symmetry.space_group_name_H-M   'P 1'
#
loop_
_entity.id
_entity.type
_entity.pdbx_description
1 polymer ?
#
loop_
_entity_poly.entity_id
_entity_poly.type
_entity_poly.pdbx_seq_one_letter_code
_entity_poly.pdbx_strand_id
1 'polypeptide(L)'
;MLKIGFVSIVVLVLCVGAFAGEKQEIKFAVASDGKEITSKVSSLAGRSPYYLIFDGSGKLIETLNNPDADAKGGAGQSVVNWLSQKGVNSVVAGTFGDRMVSAMKDKGMKYYEFKGTVEDAVKNVLRQK
;
A
#
# COMPACT_ATOMS: atom_id res chain seq x y z
N MET A 1 -6.64 -45.61 48.02
CA MET A 1 -5.44 -45.60 47.13
C MET A 1 -6.01 -45.45 45.72
N LEU A 2 -5.78 -44.43 44.90
CA LEU A 2 -4.65 -43.52 44.68
C LEU A 2 -5.23 -42.24 44.02
N LYS A 3 -4.78 -41.05 44.43
CA LYS A 3 -5.06 -39.74 43.81
C LYS A 3 -4.30 -39.58 42.49
N ILE A 4 -4.51 -38.44 41.81
CA ILE A 4 -3.82 -37.86 40.61
C ILE A 4 -4.77 -37.95 39.39
N GLY A 5 -5.36 -36.89 38.84
CA GLY A 5 -5.03 -35.47 38.86
C GLY A 5 -4.81 -35.02 37.42
N PHE A 6 -5.80 -34.38 36.78
CA PHE A 6 -5.58 -33.52 35.61
C PHE A 6 -6.72 -32.53 35.48
N VAL A 7 -6.58 -31.42 36.21
CA VAL A 7 -7.27 -30.17 35.92
C VAL A 7 -6.58 -29.60 34.67
N SER A 8 -7.07 -29.93 33.48
CA SER A 8 -6.74 -29.16 32.28
C SER A 8 -7.78 -28.07 32.09
N ILE A 9 -7.57 -27.00 32.86
CA ILE A 9 -7.96 -25.66 32.46
C ILE A 9 -7.20 -25.36 31.16
N VAL A 10 -7.92 -25.36 30.03
CA VAL A 10 -7.56 -24.53 28.88
C VAL A 10 -8.80 -23.71 28.54
N VAL A 11 -9.03 -22.69 29.37
CA VAL A 11 -9.77 -21.50 28.95
C VAL A 11 -8.72 -20.57 28.37
N LEU A 12 -8.73 -20.32 27.06
CA LEU A 12 -8.19 -19.05 26.55
C LEU A 12 -8.71 -18.71 25.15
N VAL A 13 -9.38 -17.56 25.09
CA VAL A 13 -9.70 -16.70 23.94
C VAL A 13 -10.97 -17.05 23.14
N LEU A 14 -12.10 -16.64 23.70
CA LEU A 14 -13.15 -15.95 22.94
C LEU A 14 -12.63 -14.57 22.47
N CYS A 15 -13.14 -14.11 21.31
CA CYS A 15 -13.01 -12.74 20.77
C CYS A 15 -11.60 -12.41 20.21
N VAL A 16 -11.39 -11.82 19.04
CA VAL A 16 -12.18 -10.98 18.15
C VAL A 16 -11.59 -11.19 16.76
N GLY A 17 -12.43 -11.53 15.80
CA GLY A 17 -12.10 -11.40 14.39
C GLY A 17 -13.33 -10.85 13.71
N ALA A 18 -13.73 -9.64 14.10
CA ALA A 18 -14.63 -8.86 13.30
C ALA A 18 -13.97 -8.71 11.92
N PHE A 19 -14.30 -9.59 10.99
CA PHE A 19 -14.42 -9.20 9.59
C PHE A 19 -15.62 -8.24 9.55
N ALA A 20 -15.43 -7.07 10.17
CA ALA A 20 -16.13 -5.88 9.78
C ALA A 20 -15.79 -5.78 8.30
N GLY A 21 -16.80 -6.03 7.47
CA GLY A 21 -16.70 -5.76 6.04
C GLY A 21 -16.42 -4.28 5.90
N GLU A 22 -15.13 -3.92 5.89
CA GLU A 22 -14.69 -2.68 5.30
C GLU A 22 -15.13 -2.77 3.86
N LYS A 23 -16.17 -2.00 3.54
CA LYS A 23 -16.49 -1.56 2.18
C LYS A 23 -15.14 -1.31 1.51
N GLN A 24 -14.78 -2.13 0.51
CA GLN A 24 -13.51 -1.96 -0.20
C GLN A 24 -13.56 -0.63 -0.94
N GLU A 25 -13.18 0.41 -0.23
CA GLU A 25 -13.06 1.75 -0.77
C GLU A 25 -11.82 1.77 -1.63
N ILE A 26 -11.98 2.20 -2.87
CA ILE A 26 -10.88 2.26 -3.83
C ILE A 26 -9.79 3.16 -3.25
N LYS A 27 -8.60 2.61 -3.02
CA LYS A 27 -7.43 3.37 -2.56
C LYS A 27 -6.37 3.39 -3.64
N PHE A 28 -5.72 4.53 -3.82
CA PHE A 28 -4.57 4.66 -4.70
C PHE A 28 -3.40 5.33 -3.99
N ALA A 29 -2.19 4.95 -4.35
CA ALA A 29 -0.98 5.52 -3.79
C ALA A 29 -0.21 6.30 -4.85
N VAL A 30 0.34 7.46 -4.48
CA VAL A 30 1.23 8.25 -5.34
C VAL A 30 2.63 8.19 -4.77
N ALA A 31 3.58 7.68 -5.56
CA ALA A 31 5.00 7.71 -5.27
C ALA A 31 5.49 9.16 -5.31
N SER A 32 6.11 9.65 -4.23
CA SER A 32 6.47 11.04 -4.06
C SER A 32 7.89 11.21 -3.54
N ASP A 33 8.58 12.24 -4.05
CA ASP A 33 9.90 12.64 -3.55
C ASP A 33 9.82 13.40 -2.21
N GLY A 34 8.61 13.79 -1.77
CA GLY A 34 8.36 14.46 -0.50
C GLY A 34 7.06 14.03 0.17
N LYS A 35 6.80 14.54 1.37
CA LYS A 35 5.63 14.19 2.19
C LYS A 35 4.37 15.00 1.88
N GLU A 36 4.53 16.08 1.11
CA GLU A 36 3.46 17.04 0.81
C GLU A 36 2.84 16.79 -0.56
N ILE A 37 1.58 17.17 -0.74
CA ILE A 37 0.88 17.07 -2.03
C ILE A 37 1.47 17.97 -3.14
N THR A 38 2.23 18.99 -2.75
CA THR A 38 2.98 19.87 -3.66
C THR A 38 4.31 19.27 -4.10
N SER A 39 4.72 18.15 -3.49
CA SER A 39 5.94 17.43 -3.86
C SER A 39 5.81 16.83 -5.26
N LYS A 40 6.95 16.58 -5.90
CA LYS A 40 7.00 15.92 -7.19
C LYS A 40 6.68 14.43 -7.05
N VAL A 41 5.99 13.90 -8.06
CA VAL A 41 5.86 12.45 -8.24
C VAL A 41 7.25 11.87 -8.47
N SER A 42 7.58 10.83 -7.72
CA SER A 42 8.90 10.20 -7.79
C SER A 42 9.10 9.51 -9.14
N SER A 43 10.31 9.67 -9.69
CA SER A 43 10.67 9.09 -10.98
C SER A 43 10.74 7.55 -10.95
N LEU A 44 11.06 6.97 -9.79
CA LEU A 44 11.24 5.53 -9.60
C LEU A 44 10.24 5.00 -8.57
N ALA A 45 9.26 4.21 -8.99
CA ALA A 45 8.25 3.68 -8.07
C ALA A 45 8.89 2.88 -6.92
N GLY A 46 9.66 1.83 -7.23
CA GLY A 46 10.21 0.94 -6.21
C GLY A 46 11.15 1.62 -5.20
N ARG A 47 11.80 2.72 -5.58
CA ARG A 47 12.75 3.47 -4.73
C ARG A 47 12.24 4.83 -4.28
N SER A 48 10.96 5.12 -4.51
CA SER A 48 10.34 6.37 -4.05
C SER A 48 10.54 6.51 -2.55
N PRO A 49 10.97 7.66 -2.02
CA PRO A 49 11.16 7.83 -0.58
C PRO A 49 9.83 7.82 0.18
N TYR A 50 8.74 8.29 -0.45
CA TYR A 50 7.43 8.36 0.17
C TYR A 50 6.31 7.82 -0.72
N TYR A 51 5.21 7.43 -0.07
CA TYR A 51 3.94 7.08 -0.68
C TYR A 51 2.81 7.84 0.02
N LEU A 52 2.07 8.64 -0.75
CA LEU A 52 0.86 9.31 -0.27
C LEU A 52 -0.34 8.49 -0.72
N ILE A 53 -1.14 8.00 0.22
CA ILE A 53 -2.32 7.17 -0.02
C ILE A 53 -3.57 8.04 0.00
N PHE A 54 -4.37 7.89 -1.04
CA PHE A 54 -5.63 8.61 -1.22
C PHE A 54 -6.80 7.64 -1.31
N ASP A 55 -7.97 8.10 -0.88
CA ASP A 55 -9.24 7.40 -1.11
C ASP A 55 -9.74 7.60 -2.54
N GLY A 56 -10.89 7.00 -2.87
CA GLY A 56 -11.49 7.10 -4.19
C GLY A 56 -11.98 8.50 -4.55
N SER A 57 -12.11 9.41 -3.58
CA SER A 57 -12.48 10.81 -3.81
C SER A 57 -11.26 11.72 -4.01
N GLY A 58 -10.05 11.20 -3.80
CA GLY A 58 -8.80 11.97 -3.87
C GLY A 58 -8.44 12.67 -2.57
N LYS A 59 -9.08 12.31 -1.45
CA LYS A 59 -8.69 12.79 -0.14
C LYS A 59 -7.47 12.02 0.35
N LEU A 60 -6.47 12.74 0.86
CA LEU A 60 -5.29 12.13 1.47
C LEU A 60 -5.69 11.39 2.76
N ILE A 61 -5.40 10.10 2.81
CA ILE A 61 -5.61 9.23 3.97
C ILE A 61 -4.35 9.18 4.83
N GLU A 62 -3.20 8.89 4.20
CA GLU A 62 -1.96 8.58 4.93
C GLU A 62 -0.74 8.97 4.08
N THR A 63 0.31 9.46 4.75
CA THR A 63 1.64 9.66 4.16
C THR A 63 2.62 8.70 4.78
N LEU A 64 3.32 7.92 3.96
CA LEU A 64 4.18 6.83 4.39
C LEU A 64 5.61 7.00 3.90
N ASN A 65 6.57 6.63 4.75
CA ASN A 65 7.95 6.43 4.32
C ASN A 65 8.08 5.04 3.68
N ASN A 66 8.78 4.95 2.56
CA ASN A 66 9.06 3.67 1.93
C ASN A 66 10.20 2.95 2.69
N PRO A 67 9.94 1.80 3.33
CA PRO A 67 10.99 1.04 4.02
C PRO A 67 12.05 0.47 3.05
N ASP A 68 11.72 0.37 1.76
CA ASP A 68 12.55 -0.25 0.74
C ASP A 68 13.26 0.74 -0.19
N ALA A 69 13.25 2.04 0.11
CA ALA A 69 13.88 3.07 -0.72
C ALA A 69 15.36 2.77 -0.99
N ASP A 70 16.08 2.31 0.04
CA ASP A 70 17.51 1.97 0.00
C ASP A 70 17.79 0.49 -0.23
N ALA A 71 16.77 -0.31 -0.57
CA ALA A 71 16.97 -1.74 -0.77
C ALA A 71 17.98 -2.02 -1.89
N LYS A 72 18.92 -2.94 -1.63
CA LYS A 72 19.95 -3.34 -2.62
C LYS A 72 19.34 -4.06 -3.82
N GLY A 73 18.17 -4.69 -3.66
CA GLY A 73 17.42 -5.34 -4.72
C GLY A 73 15.99 -5.68 -4.25
N GLY A 74 15.09 -5.92 -5.20
CA GLY A 74 13.72 -6.33 -4.90
C GLY A 74 12.79 -5.23 -4.40
N ALA A 75 13.25 -3.97 -4.36
CA ALA A 75 12.50 -2.83 -3.81
C ALA A 75 11.06 -2.74 -4.35
N GLY A 76 10.88 -2.84 -5.67
CA GLY A 76 9.56 -2.76 -6.29
C GLY A 76 8.60 -3.87 -5.86
N GLN A 77 9.07 -5.12 -5.74
CA GLN A 77 8.21 -6.23 -5.28
C GLN A 77 7.84 -6.08 -3.81
N SER A 78 8.78 -5.62 -2.97
CA SER A 78 8.53 -5.36 -1.56
C SER A 78 7.50 -4.25 -1.37
N VAL A 79 7.65 -3.13 -2.10
CA VAL A 79 6.68 -2.03 -2.13
C VAL A 79 5.29 -2.52 -2.52
N VAL A 80 5.16 -3.34 -3.56
CA VAL A 80 3.87 -3.89 -4.00
C VAL A 80 3.23 -4.75 -2.91
N ASN A 81 4.02 -5.60 -2.25
CA ASN A 81 3.53 -6.37 -1.10
C ASN A 81 3.04 -5.47 0.03
N TRP A 82 3.83 -4.48 0.41
CA TRP A 82 3.53 -3.55 1.48
C TRP A 82 2.28 -2.71 1.20
N LEU A 83 2.17 -2.11 0.00
CA LEU A 83 1.00 -1.34 -0.40
C LEU A 83 -0.27 -2.19 -0.51
N SER A 84 -0.15 -3.44 -0.97
CA SER A 84 -1.30 -4.36 -1.03
C SER A 84 -1.87 -4.68 0.35
N GLN A 85 -1.02 -4.81 1.38
CA GLN A 85 -1.46 -5.03 2.77
C GLN A 85 -2.20 -3.81 3.33
N LYS A 86 -1.98 -2.62 2.77
CA LYS A 86 -2.69 -1.38 3.10
C LYS A 86 -3.98 -1.20 2.29
N GLY A 87 -4.35 -2.18 1.46
CA GLY A 87 -5.55 -2.15 0.64
C GLY A 87 -5.45 -1.20 -0.55
N VAL A 88 -4.24 -0.83 -0.98
CA VAL A 88 -4.04 -0.01 -2.19
C VAL A 88 -4.35 -0.84 -3.42
N ASN A 89 -5.19 -0.31 -4.31
CA ASN A 89 -5.60 -0.97 -5.55
C ASN A 89 -4.81 -0.46 -6.77
N SER A 90 -4.28 0.75 -6.71
CA SER A 90 -3.49 1.31 -7.80
C SER A 90 -2.36 2.22 -7.35
N VAL A 91 -1.28 2.26 -8.12
CA VAL A 91 -0.09 3.09 -7.83
C VAL A 91 0.20 4.04 -8.99
N VAL A 92 0.50 5.29 -8.67
CA VAL A 92 0.94 6.32 -9.61
C VAL A 92 2.40 6.66 -9.34
N ALA A 93 3.25 6.62 -10.35
CA ALA A 93 4.68 6.95 -10.25
C ALA A 93 5.24 7.37 -11.60
N GLY A 94 6.51 7.80 -11.67
CA GLY A 94 7.15 8.12 -12.93
C GLY A 94 7.40 6.90 -13.81
N THR A 95 8.06 5.86 -13.27
CA THR A 95 8.39 4.63 -13.99
C THR A 95 8.29 3.41 -13.08
N PHE A 96 7.97 2.26 -13.67
CA PHE A 96 7.86 0.97 -12.99
C PHE A 96 8.83 -0.04 -13.61
N GLY A 97 9.58 -0.78 -12.77
CA GLY A 97 10.44 -1.86 -13.26
C GLY A 97 9.66 -3.15 -13.51
N ASP A 98 10.12 -3.98 -14.46
CA ASP A 98 9.41 -5.20 -14.90
C ASP A 98 8.98 -6.12 -13.75
N ARG A 99 9.88 -6.35 -12.78
CA ARG A 99 9.57 -7.20 -11.61
C ARG A 99 8.48 -6.63 -10.73
N MET A 100 8.41 -5.30 -10.62
CA MET A 100 7.33 -4.61 -9.89
C MET A 100 6.03 -4.76 -10.66
N VAL A 101 6.03 -4.54 -11.97
CA VAL A 101 4.86 -4.69 -12.83
C VAL A 101 4.30 -6.11 -12.76
N SER A 102 5.16 -7.14 -12.81
CA SER A 102 4.73 -8.54 -12.63
C SER A 102 4.06 -8.75 -11.27
N ALA A 103 4.68 -8.28 -10.17
CA ALA A 103 4.11 -8.39 -8.84
C ALA A 103 2.76 -7.64 -8.70
N MET A 104 2.59 -6.50 -9.37
CA MET A 104 1.32 -5.76 -9.39
C MET A 104 0.24 -6.55 -10.11
N LYS A 105 0.56 -7.15 -11.26
CA LYS A 105 -0.37 -8.01 -12.01
C LYS A 105 -0.81 -9.21 -11.17
N ASP A 106 0.12 -9.88 -10.49
CA ASP A 106 -0.18 -11.02 -9.63
C ASP A 106 -1.16 -10.68 -8.50
N LYS A 107 -1.15 -9.42 -8.04
CA LYS A 107 -2.05 -8.90 -7.00
C LYS A 107 -3.30 -8.19 -7.54
N GLY A 108 -3.48 -8.12 -8.86
CA GLY A 108 -4.58 -7.36 -9.47
C GLY A 108 -4.50 -5.85 -9.23
N MET A 109 -3.32 -5.30 -8.94
CA MET A 109 -3.10 -3.86 -8.77
C MET A 109 -2.87 -3.18 -10.12
N LYS A 110 -3.45 -1.99 -10.30
CA LYS A 110 -3.21 -1.16 -11.50
C LYS A 110 -2.04 -0.21 -11.28
N TYR A 111 -1.38 0.18 -12.36
CA TYR A 111 -0.29 1.17 -12.31
C TYR A 111 -0.50 2.24 -13.37
N TYR A 112 -0.07 3.46 -13.08
CA TYR A 112 -0.16 4.60 -13.98
C TYR A 112 1.14 5.39 -13.94
N GLU A 113 1.70 5.67 -15.12
CA GLU A 113 2.86 6.53 -15.25
C GLU A 113 2.43 8.00 -15.32
N PHE A 114 3.04 8.83 -14.49
CA PHE A 114 2.73 10.26 -14.42
C PHE A 114 3.97 11.08 -14.03
N LYS A 115 4.05 12.30 -14.57
CA LYS A 115 5.06 13.29 -14.22
C LYS A 115 4.38 14.60 -13.84
N GLY A 116 4.84 15.22 -12.75
CA GLY A 116 4.25 16.44 -12.21
C GLY A 116 4.29 16.44 -10.69
N THR A 117 3.37 17.18 -10.08
CA THR A 117 3.18 17.13 -8.62
C THR A 117 2.23 16.00 -8.22
N VAL A 118 2.23 15.63 -6.94
CA VAL A 118 1.26 14.68 -6.39
C VAL A 118 -0.17 15.21 -6.57
N GLU A 119 -0.39 16.51 -6.40
CA GLU A 119 -1.69 17.15 -6.65
C GLU A 119 -2.17 16.95 -8.10
N ASP A 120 -1.28 17.14 -9.08
CA ASP A 120 -1.61 16.93 -10.48
C ASP A 120 -1.94 15.47 -10.77
N ALA A 121 -1.21 14.54 -10.15
CA ALA A 121 -1.43 13.11 -10.27
C ALA A 121 -2.82 12.72 -9.73
N VAL A 122 -3.21 13.24 -8.56
CA VAL A 122 -4.53 13.02 -7.96
C VAL A 122 -5.62 13.54 -8.89
N LYS A 123 -5.50 14.78 -9.39
CA LYS A 123 -6.45 15.36 -10.35
C LYS A 123 -6.56 14.52 -11.61
N ASN A 124 -5.44 13.98 -12.10
CA ASN A 124 -5.42 13.13 -13.27
C ASN A 124 -6.17 11.81 -13.03
N VAL A 125 -5.95 11.15 -11.89
CA VAL A 125 -6.67 9.92 -11.51
C VAL A 125 -8.17 10.16 -11.42
N LEU A 126 -8.60 11.28 -10.83
CA LEU A 126 -10.01 11.62 -10.69
C LEU A 126 -10.71 11.92 -12.02
N ARG A 127 -9.98 12.43 -13.02
CA ARG A 127 -10.52 12.71 -14.36
C ARG A 127 -10.69 11.46 -15.22
N GLN A 128 -10.00 10.38 -14.89
CA GLN A 128 -10.05 9.11 -15.64
C GLN A 128 -11.11 8.13 -15.11
N LYS A 129 -11.82 8.50 -14.03
CA LYS A 129 -13.02 7.79 -13.57
C LYS A 129 -14.22 8.12 -14.44
#